data_AF-A0A399SSG3-F1
#
_entry.id   AF-A0A399SSG3-F1
#
_cell.length_a   1.000
_cell.length_b   1.000
_cell.length_c   1.000
_cell.angle_alpha   90.00
_cell.angle_beta   90.00
_cell.angle_gamma   90.00
#
_symmetry.space_group_name_H-M   'P 1'
#
loop_
_entity.id
_entity.type
_entity.pdbx_description
1 polymer ?
#
loop_
_entity_poly.entity_id
_entity_poly.type
_entity_poly.pdbx_seq_one_letter_code
_entity_poly.pdbx_strand_id
1 'polypeptide(L)'
;MGALWGLCWTWGHPGIAHAGGLQQPEFQLGAVTASGSAAAVAATGEAANQGYVPRAQLENRPLLRPGELLESVPGLIVTQHSGDGKANQYFLRGFNLDHGTDLATTVAGMPVNMRTHAHGQGYTDLNFAIPELVD
;
A
#
# COMPACT_ATOMS: atom_id res chain seq x y z
N MET A 1 -36.38 -75.86 -39.31
CA MET A 1 -34.92 -75.63 -39.21
C MET A 1 -34.64 -74.29 -39.84
N GLY A 2 -34.30 -73.28 -39.04
CA GLY A 2 -34.06 -71.90 -39.50
C GLY A 2 -33.66 -71.07 -38.29
N ALA A 3 -32.40 -70.67 -38.28
CA ALA A 3 -31.67 -70.18 -37.13
C ALA A 3 -31.64 -68.65 -37.05
N LEU A 4 -31.20 -68.16 -35.88
CA LEU A 4 -30.55 -66.87 -35.63
C LEU A 4 -31.44 -65.64 -35.42
N TRP A 5 -31.79 -65.40 -34.14
CA TRP A 5 -32.00 -64.05 -33.60
C TRP A 5 -30.93 -63.78 -32.55
N GLY A 6 -29.92 -63.00 -32.91
CA GLY A 6 -28.90 -62.50 -32.00
C GLY A 6 -28.69 -61.01 -32.28
N LEU A 7 -29.43 -60.15 -31.57
CA LEU A 7 -29.16 -58.71 -31.55
C LEU A 7 -27.91 -58.46 -30.71
N CYS A 8 -26.78 -58.27 -31.38
CA CYS A 8 -25.58 -57.70 -30.77
C CYS A 8 -25.73 -56.18 -30.78
N TRP A 9 -26.06 -55.60 -29.62
CA TRP A 9 -25.92 -54.18 -29.37
C TRP A 9 -24.42 -53.87 -29.26
N THR A 10 -23.81 -53.34 -30.32
CA THR A 10 -22.48 -52.74 -30.16
C THR A 10 -22.66 -51.37 -29.52
N TRP A 11 -22.24 -51.28 -28.27
CA TRP A 11 -22.06 -50.02 -27.55
C TRP A 11 -21.22 -49.08 -28.40
N GLY A 12 -21.76 -47.90 -28.69
CA GLY A 12 -21.02 -46.80 -29.30
C GLY A 12 -19.76 -46.49 -28.50
N HIS A 13 -18.68 -46.22 -29.24
CA HIS A 13 -17.35 -45.96 -28.73
C HIS A 13 -17.29 -45.04 -27.50
N PRO A 14 -16.34 -45.26 -26.58
CA PRO A 14 -15.97 -44.24 -25.61
C PRO A 14 -15.44 -43.04 -26.38
N GLY A 15 -16.24 -41.98 -26.44
CA GLY A 15 -15.78 -40.65 -26.83
C GLY A 15 -14.66 -40.28 -25.87
N ILE A 16 -13.43 -40.24 -26.39
CA ILE A 16 -12.26 -39.80 -25.65
C ILE A 16 -12.46 -38.31 -25.38
N ALA A 17 -12.85 -37.95 -24.16
CA ALA A 17 -12.92 -36.56 -23.74
C ALA A 17 -11.49 -36.00 -23.73
N HIS A 18 -11.15 -35.23 -24.76
CA HIS A 18 -9.88 -34.52 -24.84
C HIS A 18 -9.99 -33.25 -23.99
N ALA A 19 -9.67 -33.36 -22.70
CA ALA A 19 -9.51 -32.24 -21.78
C ALA A 19 -8.08 -31.68 -21.77
N GLY A 20 -7.35 -31.80 -22.88
CA GLY A 20 -6.06 -31.17 -23.07
C GLY A 20 -6.24 -29.88 -23.86
N GLY A 21 -6.07 -28.73 -23.21
CA GLY A 21 -6.03 -27.45 -23.92
C GLY A 21 -5.01 -27.51 -25.05
N LEU A 22 -5.35 -26.98 -26.23
CA LEU A 22 -4.41 -26.89 -27.34
C LEU A 22 -3.24 -26.01 -26.89
N GLN A 23 -2.01 -26.53 -27.02
CA GLN A 23 -0.81 -25.76 -26.73
C GLN A 23 -0.75 -24.60 -27.74
N GLN A 24 -1.16 -23.42 -27.29
CA GLN A 24 -1.08 -22.22 -28.11
C GLN A 24 0.40 -21.93 -28.39
N PRO A 25 0.74 -21.44 -29.59
CA PRO A 25 2.10 -21.01 -29.88
C PRO A 25 2.56 -20.02 -28.80
N GLU A 26 3.84 -20.13 -28.42
CA GLU A 26 4.44 -19.33 -27.35
C GLU A 26 4.15 -17.84 -27.58
N PHE A 27 3.30 -17.27 -26.72
CA PHE A 27 2.95 -15.85 -26.78
C PHE A 27 4.15 -15.05 -26.30
N GLN A 28 4.96 -14.57 -27.25
CA GLN A 28 6.08 -13.68 -26.97
C GLN A 28 5.54 -12.35 -26.42
N LEU A 29 5.62 -12.17 -25.10
CA LEU A 29 5.31 -10.91 -24.46
C LEU A 29 6.32 -9.85 -24.89
N GLY A 30 5.84 -8.68 -25.28
CA GLY A 30 6.70 -7.54 -25.56
C GLY A 30 7.49 -7.15 -24.31
N ALA A 31 8.76 -6.78 -24.48
CA ALA A 31 9.59 -6.31 -23.38
C ALA A 31 8.95 -5.07 -22.73
N VAL A 32 8.54 -5.20 -21.46
CA VAL A 32 8.06 -4.08 -20.66
C VAL A 32 9.27 -3.37 -20.07
N THR A 33 9.52 -2.14 -20.52
CA THR A 33 10.57 -1.31 -19.92
C THR A 33 9.99 -0.59 -18.71
N ALA A 34 10.42 -0.97 -17.51
CA ALA A 34 10.12 -0.23 -16.29
C ALA A 34 11.16 0.88 -16.12
N SER A 35 10.74 2.13 -16.33
CA SER A 35 11.56 3.30 -16.02
C SER A 35 11.31 3.76 -14.57
N GLY A 36 12.36 3.85 -13.76
CA GLY A 36 12.34 4.53 -12.47
C GLY A 36 12.98 5.92 -12.57
N SER A 37 12.58 6.88 -11.72
CA SER A 37 13.22 8.20 -11.72
C SER A 37 14.55 8.16 -10.93
N ALA A 38 15.61 8.74 -11.48
CA ALA A 38 16.89 8.89 -10.77
C ALA A 38 16.75 9.77 -9.50
N ALA A 39 15.76 10.67 -9.48
CA ALA A 39 15.38 11.43 -8.29
C ALA A 39 14.84 10.53 -7.16
N ALA A 40 14.11 9.45 -7.49
CA ALA A 40 13.64 8.48 -6.49
C ALA A 40 14.78 7.66 -5.88
N VAL A 41 15.87 7.44 -6.63
CA VAL A 41 17.07 6.73 -6.14
C VAL A 41 17.98 7.64 -5.31
N ALA A 42 18.09 8.94 -5.65
CA ALA A 42 18.85 9.90 -4.86
C ALA A 42 18.16 10.26 -3.52
N ALA A 43 16.84 10.04 -3.42
CA ALA A 43 16.04 10.33 -2.24
C ALA A 43 15.82 9.10 -1.32
N THR A 44 16.39 7.94 -1.64
CA THR A 44 16.47 6.84 -0.68
C THR A 44 17.48 7.25 0.39
N GLY A 45 17.06 7.30 1.65
CA GLY A 45 17.92 7.76 2.74
C GLY A 45 19.24 7.00 2.83
N GLU A 46 20.24 7.62 3.47
CA GLU A 46 21.56 7.00 3.68
C GLU A 46 21.50 5.80 4.66
N ALA A 47 20.37 5.64 5.35
CA ALA A 47 20.12 4.56 6.30
C ALA A 47 18.86 3.75 5.93
N ALA A 48 18.85 2.46 6.32
CA ALA A 48 17.74 1.54 6.07
C ALA A 48 16.41 1.96 6.73
N ASN A 49 16.44 2.89 7.69
CA ASN A 49 15.28 3.44 8.38
C ASN A 49 14.98 4.89 7.99
N GLN A 50 15.55 5.38 6.89
CA GLN A 50 15.28 6.70 6.35
C GLN A 50 14.61 6.55 4.99
N GLY A 51 13.65 7.44 4.70
CA GLY A 51 12.97 7.46 3.43
C GLY A 51 12.47 8.86 3.09
N TYR A 52 12.13 9.02 1.82
CA TYR A 52 11.48 10.20 1.28
C TYR A 52 10.27 9.75 0.47
N VAL A 53 9.15 10.45 0.61
CA VAL A 53 7.92 10.18 -0.11
C VAL A 53 7.67 11.36 -1.04
N PRO A 54 7.89 11.22 -2.37
CA PRO A 54 7.66 12.31 -3.30
C PRO A 54 6.16 12.59 -3.46
N ARG A 55 5.79 13.82 -3.81
CA ARG A 55 4.41 14.20 -4.17
C ARG A 55 3.77 13.26 -5.18
N ALA A 56 4.49 12.81 -6.20
CA ALA A 56 3.98 11.87 -7.21
C ALA A 56 3.46 10.54 -6.60
N GLN A 57 3.96 10.13 -5.42
CA GLN A 57 3.46 8.95 -4.70
C GLN A 57 2.18 9.25 -3.91
N LEU A 58 1.95 10.51 -3.57
CA LEU A 58 0.77 10.99 -2.82
C LEU A 58 -0.38 11.40 -3.75
N GLU A 59 -0.11 11.82 -4.99
CA GLU A 59 -1.09 12.35 -5.95
C GLU A 59 -2.30 11.43 -6.21
N ASN A 60 -2.09 10.12 -6.17
CA ASN A 60 -3.14 9.12 -6.43
C ASN A 60 -3.75 8.53 -5.15
N ARG A 61 -3.45 9.13 -3.98
CA ARG A 61 -4.01 8.72 -2.69
C ARG A 61 -5.11 9.71 -2.27
N PRO A 62 -6.32 9.24 -1.96
CA PRO A 62 -7.28 10.10 -1.29
C PRO A 62 -6.76 10.38 0.12
N LEU A 63 -6.37 11.63 0.38
CA LEU A 63 -5.94 12.11 1.70
C LEU A 63 -7.11 12.88 2.32
N LEU A 64 -7.89 12.17 3.14
CA LEU A 64 -9.11 12.72 3.76
C LEU A 64 -8.82 13.47 5.06
N ARG A 65 -7.65 13.24 5.65
CA ARG A 65 -7.16 13.92 6.85
C ARG A 65 -5.67 14.24 6.72
N PRO A 66 -5.19 15.37 7.25
CA PRO A 66 -3.78 15.72 7.18
C PRO A 66 -2.84 14.64 7.74
N GLY A 67 -3.27 13.95 8.80
CA GLY A 67 -2.52 12.84 9.40
C GLY A 67 -2.25 11.65 8.46
N GLU A 68 -3.05 11.45 7.41
CA GLU A 68 -2.83 10.37 6.43
C GLU A 68 -1.55 10.55 5.60
N LEU A 69 -1.03 11.78 5.51
CA LEU A 69 0.30 12.02 4.92
C LEU A 69 1.36 11.13 5.56
N LEU A 70 1.29 10.97 6.89
CA LEU A 70 2.27 10.21 7.66
C LEU A 70 2.07 8.68 7.54
N GLU A 71 0.92 8.19 7.08
CA GLU A 71 0.70 6.76 6.85
C GLU A 71 1.48 6.24 5.63
N SER A 72 2.07 7.14 4.84
CA SER A 72 3.04 6.77 3.81
C SER A 72 4.37 6.25 4.39
N VAL A 73 4.66 6.54 5.66
CA VAL A 73 5.89 6.10 6.35
C VAL A 73 5.73 4.64 6.81
N PRO A 74 6.60 3.72 6.36
CA PRO A 74 6.50 2.32 6.74
C PRO A 74 6.60 2.09 8.26
N GLY A 75 5.63 1.37 8.81
CA GLY A 75 5.58 1.05 10.24
C GLY A 75 5.07 2.18 11.13
N LEU A 76 4.61 3.30 10.55
CA LEU A 76 3.88 4.35 11.25
C LEU A 76 2.37 4.14 11.04
N ILE A 77 1.62 4.11 12.14
CA ILE A 77 0.16 4.04 12.15
C ILE A 77 -0.35 5.33 12.77
N VAL A 78 -1.33 5.95 12.12
CA VAL A 78 -1.90 7.24 12.52
C VAL A 78 -3.39 7.05 12.75
N THR A 79 -3.80 6.91 14.01
CA THR A 79 -5.23 6.71 14.31
C THR A 79 -5.88 8.02 14.76
N GLN A 80 -7.18 8.11 14.50
CA GLN A 80 -8.03 9.14 15.07
C GLN A 80 -8.84 8.50 16.21
N HIS A 81 -8.77 9.06 17.41
CA HIS A 81 -9.41 8.48 18.59
C HIS A 81 -10.35 9.45 19.33
N SER A 82 -10.45 10.72 18.89
CA SER A 82 -11.30 11.73 19.55
C SER A 82 -11.77 12.87 18.61
N GLY A 83 -11.81 12.62 17.30
CA GLY A 83 -12.14 13.63 16.29
C GLY A 83 -11.03 14.66 16.06
N ASP A 84 -11.26 15.63 15.18
CA ASP A 84 -10.20 16.52 14.67
C ASP A 84 -9.82 17.67 15.62
N GLY A 85 -10.42 17.72 16.82
CA GLY A 85 -10.06 18.69 17.86
C GLY A 85 -8.78 18.35 18.64
N LYS A 86 -8.14 17.22 18.30
CA LYS A 86 -6.91 16.72 18.93
C LYS A 86 -5.98 16.16 17.86
N ALA A 87 -4.69 16.15 18.18
CA ALA A 87 -3.69 15.45 17.39
C ALA A 87 -4.04 13.97 17.26
N ASN A 88 -3.62 13.38 16.15
CA ASN A 88 -3.72 11.94 15.95
C ASN A 88 -2.95 11.18 17.03
N GLN A 89 -3.33 9.92 17.23
CA GLN A 89 -2.51 8.99 18.00
C GLN A 89 -1.53 8.30 17.06
N TYR A 90 -0.26 8.33 17.41
CA TYR A 90 0.81 7.76 16.60
C TYR A 90 1.34 6.46 17.20
N PHE A 91 1.56 5.48 16.34
CA PHE A 91 2.29 4.26 16.69
C PHE A 91 3.41 4.03 15.70
N LEU A 92 4.64 3.83 16.18
CA LEU A 92 5.79 3.53 15.34
C LEU A 92 6.34 2.16 15.73
N ARG A 93 6.35 1.22 14.79
CA ARG A 93 6.87 -0.15 14.97
C ARG A 93 6.28 -0.85 16.20
N GLY A 94 5.01 -0.62 16.48
CA GLY A 94 4.27 -1.23 17.59
C GLY A 94 4.34 -0.47 18.93
N PHE A 95 5.14 0.59 19.03
CA PHE A 95 5.17 1.45 20.21
C PHE A 95 4.14 2.56 20.10
N ASN A 96 3.52 2.94 21.22
CA ASN A 96 2.62 4.07 21.31
C ASN A 96 3.41 5.35 21.61
N LEU A 97 3.21 6.40 20.81
CA LEU A 97 3.95 7.66 20.91
C LEU A 97 3.08 8.81 21.44
N ASP A 98 1.90 8.52 22.00
CA ASP A 98 1.05 9.45 22.77
C ASP A 98 0.94 10.88 22.19
N HIS A 99 0.26 11.03 21.06
CA HIS A 99 0.16 12.30 20.30
C HIS A 99 1.50 12.90 19.83
N GLY A 100 2.54 12.09 19.78
CA GLY A 100 3.85 12.38 19.18
C GLY A 100 4.93 12.81 20.16
N THR A 101 4.77 12.51 21.46
CA THR A 101 5.77 12.75 22.50
C THR A 101 7.16 12.24 22.15
N ASP A 102 7.25 11.16 21.37
CA ASP A 102 8.49 10.48 21.02
C ASP A 102 8.89 10.62 19.54
N LEU A 103 8.30 11.56 18.80
CA LEU A 103 8.71 11.86 17.41
C LEU A 103 8.96 13.35 17.21
N ALA A 104 9.97 13.69 16.42
CA ALA A 104 10.19 15.06 15.99
C ALA A 104 9.49 15.32 14.65
N THR A 105 8.67 16.35 14.60
CA THR A 105 7.96 16.81 13.41
C THR A 105 8.40 18.22 13.07
N THR A 106 8.77 18.43 11.82
CA THR A 106 9.02 19.76 11.27
C THR A 106 8.21 19.96 10.00
N VAL A 107 7.74 21.18 9.79
CA VAL A 107 7.05 21.60 8.56
C VAL A 107 7.76 22.84 8.05
N ALA A 108 8.25 22.79 6.81
CA ALA A 108 9.05 23.87 6.20
C ALA A 108 10.22 24.34 7.10
N GLY A 109 10.89 23.41 7.78
CA GLY A 109 11.99 23.69 8.71
C GLY A 109 11.57 24.22 10.09
N MET A 110 10.28 24.48 10.31
CA MET A 110 9.76 24.92 11.61
C MET A 110 9.36 23.71 12.47
N PRO A 111 9.80 23.63 13.73
CA PRO A 111 9.37 22.57 14.63
C PRO A 111 7.89 22.72 14.99
N VAL A 112 7.16 21.61 14.91
CA VAL A 112 5.73 21.56 15.27
C VAL A 112 5.53 21.13 16.73
N ASN A 113 6.41 20.27 17.24
CA ASN A 113 6.28 19.73 18.59
C ASN A 113 6.27 20.83 19.67
N MET A 114 5.29 20.73 20.57
CA MET A 114 5.18 21.62 21.71
C MET A 114 6.13 21.18 22.83
N ARG A 115 6.85 22.14 23.43
CA ARG A 115 7.70 21.89 24.61
C ARG A 115 6.90 21.39 25.80
N THR A 116 5.68 21.91 25.95
CA THR A 116 4.73 21.51 26.98
C THR A 116 3.30 21.46 26.47
N HIS A 117 2.57 20.41 26.88
CA HIS A 117 1.16 20.22 26.56
C HIS A 117 0.47 19.35 27.61
N ALA A 118 -0.85 19.47 27.75
CA ALA A 118 -1.63 18.68 28.70
C ALA A 118 -1.59 17.16 28.43
N HIS A 119 -1.20 16.77 27.22
CA HIS A 119 -1.02 15.37 26.83
C HIS A 119 0.41 14.87 26.96
N GLY A 120 1.41 15.75 27.06
CA GLY A 120 2.81 15.33 27.17
C GLY A 120 3.79 16.28 26.50
N GLN A 121 5.06 16.08 26.78
CA GLN A 121 6.14 16.85 26.18
C GLN A 121 6.45 16.29 24.79
N GLY A 122 6.44 17.15 23.77
CA GLY A 122 6.60 16.71 22.39
C GLY A 122 5.28 16.53 21.62
N TYR A 123 4.12 16.89 22.20
CA TYR A 123 2.83 16.87 21.50
C TYR A 123 2.92 17.55 20.13
N THR A 124 2.45 16.88 19.07
CA THR A 124 2.50 17.37 17.68
C THR A 124 1.17 17.17 16.97
N ASP A 125 0.62 18.27 16.45
CA ASP A 125 -0.66 18.29 15.75
C ASP A 125 -0.45 18.77 14.31
N LEU A 126 -0.86 17.95 13.34
CA LEU A 126 -0.75 18.23 11.92
C LEU A 126 -2.06 18.69 11.28
N ASN A 127 -3.12 18.94 12.06
CA ASN A 127 -4.41 19.38 11.53
C ASN A 127 -4.34 20.74 10.80
N PHE A 128 -3.27 21.53 10.98
CA PHE A 128 -3.04 22.76 10.22
C PHE A 128 -2.45 22.52 8.81
N ALA A 129 -1.91 21.33 8.54
CA ALA A 129 -1.28 21.03 7.27
C ALA A 129 -2.33 20.86 6.16
N ILE A 130 -2.01 21.35 4.98
CA ILE A 130 -2.84 21.23 3.78
C ILE A 130 -2.14 20.23 2.85
N PRO A 131 -2.61 18.98 2.74
CA PRO A 131 -1.93 17.93 1.98
C PRO A 131 -1.58 18.29 0.54
N GLU A 132 -2.39 19.11 -0.11
CA GLU A 132 -2.22 19.54 -1.50
C GLU A 132 -1.02 20.46 -1.72
N LEU A 133 -0.47 21.04 -0.64
CA LEU A 133 0.69 21.93 -0.66
C LEU A 133 2.02 21.23 -0.36
N VAL A 134 2.04 19.90 -0.26
CA VAL A 134 3.25 19.09 -0.01
C VAL A 134 3.91 18.66 -1.35
N ASP A 135 5.26 18.64 -1.38
CA ASP A 135 6.10 18.37 -2.57
C ASP A 135 6.91 17.06 -2.50
#